data_AF-I2FUC2-F1
#
_entry.id   AF-I2FUC2-F1
#
_cell.length_a   1.000
_cell.length_b   1.000
_cell.length_c   1.000
_cell.angle_alpha   90.00
_cell.angle_beta   90.00
_cell.angle_gamma   90.00
#
_symmetry.space_group_name_H-M   'P 1'
#
loop_
_entity.id
_entity.type
_entity.pdbx_description
1 polymer ?
#
loop_
_entity_poly.entity_id
_entity_poly.type
_entity_poly.pdbx_seq_one_letter_code
_entity_poly.pdbx_strand_id
1 'polypeptide(L)'
;MKPPREESMESIPHVNDKPILTQGSEDFHHMLHASYTDSRKFYYVRPGQDAILVDPRTNEVISDLEVSEREKIQHALTEYSAAKQDYGKTIASVIWGRPIKAMAYHKGGRTSHIPLTEYPRLTYGDTRDNMMLKLQQNGRFRIYRKIDRKKYAYKVKVKNPGANEGEYLEVYVKPLSRLERNQERLLALAGKIELPWVAKLRASHRR
;
A
#
# COMPACT_ATOMS: atom_id res chain seq x y z
N MET A 1 30.65 2.99 -1.19
CA MET A 1 29.30 2.54 -1.62
C MET A 1 28.38 2.59 -0.41
N LYS A 2 27.22 3.25 -0.50
CA LYS A 2 26.19 3.16 0.55
C LYS A 2 25.51 1.79 0.40
N PRO A 3 25.37 0.96 1.45
CA PRO A 3 24.58 -0.25 1.33
C PRO A 3 23.16 0.13 0.88
N PRO A 4 22.53 -0.66 -0.01
CA PRO A 4 21.14 -0.42 -0.38
C PRO A 4 20.31 -0.40 0.90
N ARG A 5 19.43 0.61 1.05
CA ARG A 5 18.47 0.63 2.17
C ARG A 5 17.65 -0.64 2.10
N GLU A 6 17.73 -1.47 3.13
CA GLU A 6 16.95 -2.71 3.24
C GLU A 6 15.47 -2.43 2.97
N GLU A 7 14.89 -3.18 2.04
CA GLU A 7 13.48 -3.09 1.74
C GLU A 7 12.73 -3.85 2.84
N SER A 8 11.96 -3.14 3.67
CA SER A 8 11.19 -3.77 4.75
C SER A 8 10.33 -4.89 4.18
N MET A 9 10.33 -6.06 4.85
CA MET A 9 9.50 -7.21 4.48
C MET A 9 8.03 -6.85 4.33
N GLU A 10 7.51 -5.89 5.07
CA GLU A 10 6.11 -5.52 4.93
C GLU A 10 5.78 -4.81 3.61
N SER A 11 6.83 -4.35 2.91
CA SER A 11 6.72 -3.55 1.69
C SER A 11 6.68 -4.40 0.43
N ILE A 12 7.25 -5.60 0.47
CA ILE A 12 7.31 -6.52 -0.66
C ILE A 12 5.98 -7.25 -0.86
N PRO A 13 5.67 -7.70 -2.09
CA PRO A 13 4.39 -8.34 -2.37
C PRO A 13 4.17 -9.61 -1.53
N HIS A 14 2.92 -9.84 -1.11
CA HIS A 14 2.51 -11.03 -0.36
C HIS A 14 1.37 -11.77 -1.06
N VAL A 15 1.33 -13.09 -0.84
CA VAL A 15 0.18 -13.95 -1.14
C VAL A 15 -0.07 -14.85 0.06
N ASN A 16 -1.31 -14.89 0.56
CA ASN A 16 -1.70 -15.72 1.72
C ASN A 16 -0.76 -15.55 2.92
N ASP A 17 -0.42 -14.31 3.28
CA ASP A 17 0.51 -13.93 4.36
C ASP A 17 1.96 -14.42 4.19
N LYS A 18 2.33 -14.90 3.01
CA LYS A 18 3.71 -15.27 2.69
C LYS A 18 4.32 -14.20 1.79
N PRO A 19 5.47 -13.60 2.17
CA PRO A 19 6.17 -12.68 1.31
C PRO A 19 6.68 -13.39 0.05
N ILE A 20 6.74 -12.64 -1.05
CA ILE A 20 7.34 -13.10 -2.32
C ILE A 20 8.67 -12.38 -2.50
N LEU A 21 9.76 -13.12 -2.36
CA LEU A 21 11.12 -12.64 -2.59
C LEU A 21 11.46 -12.75 -4.09
N THR A 22 11.85 -11.65 -4.69
CA THR A 22 12.30 -11.59 -6.09
C THR A 22 13.73 -11.06 -6.19
N GLN A 23 14.25 -10.95 -7.41
CA GLN A 23 15.54 -10.33 -7.68
C GLN A 23 15.64 -8.95 -7.02
N GLY A 24 16.67 -8.74 -6.19
CA GLY A 24 16.86 -7.52 -5.40
C GLY A 24 16.35 -7.57 -3.95
N SER A 25 15.62 -8.61 -3.56
CA SER A 25 15.23 -8.91 -2.16
C SER A 25 15.56 -10.36 -1.77
N GLU A 26 16.59 -10.91 -2.40
CA GLU A 26 16.97 -12.33 -2.34
C GLU A 26 18.23 -12.60 -1.51
N ASP A 27 18.76 -11.56 -0.85
CA ASP A 27 19.90 -11.77 0.03
C ASP A 27 19.49 -12.57 1.27
N PHE A 28 20.51 -13.14 1.92
CA PHE A 28 20.32 -13.95 3.12
C PHE A 28 19.56 -13.20 4.23
N HIS A 29 19.72 -11.88 4.34
CA HIS A 29 19.02 -11.08 5.35
C HIS A 29 17.52 -11.01 5.07
N HIS A 30 17.11 -10.82 3.81
CA HIS A 30 15.70 -10.83 3.43
C HIS A 30 15.09 -12.23 3.60
N MET A 31 15.81 -13.30 3.25
CA MET A 31 15.35 -14.67 3.50
C MET A 31 15.21 -14.97 4.99
N LEU A 32 16.16 -14.50 5.82
CA LEU A 32 16.12 -14.63 7.26
C LEU A 32 14.96 -13.82 7.86
N HIS A 33 14.76 -12.57 7.42
CA HIS A 33 13.64 -11.77 7.88
C HIS A 33 12.29 -12.37 7.45
N ALA A 34 12.19 -12.91 6.24
CA ALA A 34 10.99 -13.58 5.75
C ALA A 34 10.65 -14.83 6.59
N SER A 35 11.66 -15.58 7.05
CA SER A 35 11.45 -16.75 7.91
C SER A 35 10.97 -16.41 9.33
N TYR A 36 11.16 -15.16 9.78
CA TYR A 36 10.64 -14.65 11.05
C TYR A 36 9.28 -13.95 10.93
N THR A 37 8.68 -13.89 9.74
CA THR A 37 7.29 -13.40 9.59
C THR A 37 6.28 -14.39 10.20
N ASP A 38 5.02 -13.94 10.39
CA ASP A 38 3.96 -14.76 11.01
C ASP A 38 3.80 -16.14 10.36
N SER A 39 3.90 -16.21 9.03
CA SER A 39 3.77 -17.47 8.28
C SER A 39 5.03 -18.34 8.37
N ARG A 40 6.19 -17.73 8.66
CA ARG A 40 7.53 -18.36 8.66
C ARG A 40 7.88 -19.08 7.35
N LYS A 41 7.16 -18.76 6.27
CA LYS A 41 7.33 -19.33 4.94
C LYS A 41 7.30 -18.20 3.94
N PHE A 42 8.00 -18.37 2.83
CA PHE A 42 8.04 -17.35 1.78
C PHE A 42 8.13 -18.00 0.41
N TYR A 43 7.64 -17.29 -0.60
CA TYR A 43 7.88 -17.66 -1.98
C TYR A 43 9.18 -17.04 -2.44
N TYR A 44 9.94 -17.79 -3.24
CA TYR A 44 11.12 -17.30 -3.90
C TYR A 44 10.94 -17.45 -5.41
N VAL A 45 11.14 -16.36 -6.15
CA VAL A 45 10.93 -16.31 -7.60
C VAL A 45 12.19 -15.78 -8.26
N ARG A 46 12.84 -16.64 -9.04
CA ARG A 46 13.95 -16.27 -9.90
C ARG A 46 13.46 -15.92 -11.30
N PRO A 47 14.09 -14.98 -12.00
CA PRO A 47 13.77 -14.69 -13.39
C PRO A 47 13.82 -15.96 -14.26
N GLY A 48 12.74 -16.24 -14.98
CA GLY A 48 12.65 -17.41 -15.88
C GLY A 48 12.48 -18.76 -15.17
N GLN A 49 12.22 -18.77 -13.87
CA GLN A 49 11.95 -19.99 -13.10
C GLN A 49 10.58 -19.92 -12.42
N ASP A 50 9.99 -21.08 -12.18
CA ASP A 50 8.77 -21.19 -11.38
C ASP A 50 9.03 -20.78 -9.93
N ALA A 51 8.00 -20.22 -9.30
CA ALA A 51 8.03 -19.89 -7.89
C ALA A 51 8.19 -21.14 -7.03
N ILE A 52 9.06 -21.07 -6.03
CA ILE A 52 9.20 -22.13 -5.01
C ILE A 52 8.73 -21.62 -3.66
N LEU A 53 8.11 -22.48 -2.86
CA LEU A 53 7.79 -22.21 -1.47
C LEU A 53 8.91 -22.75 -0.58
N VAL A 54 9.48 -21.86 0.23
CA VAL A 54 10.53 -22.18 1.20
C VAL A 54 9.90 -22.23 2.60
N ASP A 55 10.05 -23.36 3.28
CA ASP A 55 9.74 -23.53 4.71
C ASP A 55 11.03 -23.86 5.49
N PRO A 56 11.65 -22.88 6.16
CA PRO A 56 12.93 -23.09 6.85
C PRO A 56 12.88 -24.05 8.04
N ARG A 57 11.69 -24.49 8.47
CA ARG A 57 11.52 -25.46 9.56
C ARG A 57 11.57 -26.90 9.08
N THR A 58 11.40 -27.12 7.79
CA THR A 58 11.53 -28.43 7.18
C THR A 58 12.71 -28.39 6.21
N ASN A 59 13.25 -29.55 5.85
CA ASN A 59 14.21 -29.62 4.74
C ASN A 59 13.48 -29.61 3.37
N GLU A 60 12.21 -29.20 3.34
CA GLU A 60 11.36 -29.29 2.17
C GLU A 60 11.34 -27.94 1.43
N VAL A 61 11.79 -27.98 0.18
CA VAL A 61 11.55 -26.94 -0.80
C VAL A 61 10.43 -27.44 -1.70
N ILE A 62 9.29 -26.78 -1.70
CA ILE A 62 8.14 -27.19 -2.50
C ILE A 62 8.18 -26.41 -3.82
N SER A 63 8.51 -27.10 -4.91
CA SER A 63 8.53 -26.55 -6.27
C SER A 63 7.24 -26.83 -7.04
N ASP A 64 6.51 -27.89 -6.69
CA ASP A 64 5.22 -28.23 -7.31
C ASP A 64 4.06 -27.50 -6.63
N LEU A 65 4.03 -26.18 -6.80
CA LEU A 65 2.91 -25.37 -6.35
C LEU A 65 1.67 -25.67 -7.19
N GLU A 66 0.49 -25.66 -6.55
CA GLU A 66 -0.78 -25.74 -7.25
C GLU A 66 -0.88 -24.62 -8.31
N VAL A 67 -1.53 -24.90 -9.44
CA VAL A 67 -1.71 -23.93 -10.53
C VAL A 67 -2.34 -22.64 -9.99
N SER A 68 -3.35 -22.76 -9.12
CA SER A 68 -4.04 -21.62 -8.50
C SER A 68 -3.12 -20.74 -7.65
N GLU A 69 -2.08 -21.31 -7.04
CA GLU A 69 -1.12 -20.59 -6.21
C GLU A 69 -0.10 -19.86 -7.08
N ARG A 70 0.39 -20.51 -8.15
CA ARG A 70 1.26 -19.88 -9.15
C ARG A 70 0.61 -18.67 -9.81
N GLU A 71 -0.66 -18.79 -10.19
CA GLU A 71 -1.44 -17.68 -10.76
C GLU A 71 -1.56 -16.49 -9.80
N LYS A 72 -1.81 -16.76 -8.51
CA LYS A 72 -1.87 -15.71 -7.47
C LYS A 72 -0.53 -14.99 -7.30
N ILE A 73 0.58 -15.73 -7.29
CA ILE A 73 1.93 -15.15 -7.19
C ILE A 73 2.21 -14.26 -8.39
N GLN A 74 1.98 -14.77 -9.61
CA GLN A 74 2.23 -14.01 -10.83
C GLN A 74 1.35 -12.75 -10.91
N HIS A 75 0.08 -12.86 -10.51
CA HIS A 75 -0.83 -11.73 -10.43
C HIS A 75 -0.33 -10.68 -9.43
N ALA A 76 0.03 -11.09 -8.22
CA ALA A 76 0.54 -10.17 -7.18
C ALA A 76 1.81 -9.44 -7.62
N LEU A 77 2.76 -10.15 -8.28
CA LEU A 77 3.98 -9.55 -8.81
C LEU A 77 3.69 -8.52 -9.91
N THR A 78 2.81 -8.88 -10.85
CA THR A 78 2.44 -8.02 -11.98
C THR A 78 1.76 -6.75 -11.49
N GLU A 79 0.76 -6.90 -10.63
CA GLU A 79 0.00 -5.77 -10.10
C GLU A 79 0.78 -4.91 -9.11
N TYR A 80 1.68 -5.50 -8.30
CA TYR A 80 2.60 -4.73 -7.47
C TYR A 80 3.53 -3.87 -8.33
N SER A 81 4.08 -4.42 -9.40
CA SER A 81 4.93 -3.68 -10.34
C SER A 81 4.16 -2.54 -11.00
N ALA A 82 2.95 -2.81 -11.50
CA ALA A 82 2.07 -1.80 -12.10
C ALA A 82 1.71 -0.69 -11.08
N ALA A 83 1.27 -1.07 -9.87
CA ALA A 83 0.95 -0.13 -8.81
C ALA A 83 2.17 0.70 -8.37
N LYS A 84 3.37 0.13 -8.38
CA LYS A 84 4.62 0.84 -8.06
C LYS A 84 4.94 1.89 -9.13
N GLN A 85 4.69 1.59 -10.41
CA GLN A 85 4.85 2.55 -11.50
C GLN A 85 3.80 3.69 -11.41
N ASP A 86 2.52 3.33 -11.30
CA ASP A 86 1.40 4.28 -11.30
C ASP A 86 1.36 5.15 -10.04
N TYR A 87 1.52 4.50 -8.89
CA TYR A 87 1.24 5.09 -7.59
C TYR A 87 2.46 5.17 -6.69
N GLY A 88 3.64 4.72 -7.12
CA GLY A 88 4.84 4.71 -6.29
C GLY A 88 4.90 3.55 -5.30
N LYS A 89 6.10 3.28 -4.80
CA LYS A 89 6.43 2.13 -3.93
C LYS A 89 5.56 2.05 -2.67
N THR A 90 5.36 3.17 -1.97
CA THR A 90 4.60 3.17 -0.71
C THR A 90 3.14 2.75 -0.91
N ILE A 91 2.44 3.27 -1.93
CA ILE A 91 1.06 2.85 -2.19
C ILE A 91 1.01 1.39 -2.65
N ALA A 92 1.94 0.97 -3.52
CA ALA A 92 2.01 -0.41 -3.96
C ALA A 92 2.14 -1.37 -2.76
N SER A 93 2.97 -1.01 -1.77
CA SER A 93 3.11 -1.78 -0.53
C SER A 93 1.90 -1.77 0.40
N VAL A 94 1.01 -0.79 0.29
CA VAL A 94 -0.26 -0.77 1.04
C VAL A 94 -1.29 -1.71 0.40
N ILE A 95 -1.27 -1.83 -0.93
CA ILE A 95 -2.24 -2.66 -1.67
C ILE A 95 -1.81 -4.13 -1.69
N TRP A 96 -0.55 -4.38 -1.99
CA TRP A 96 -0.02 -5.71 -2.31
C TRP A 96 1.05 -6.20 -1.33
N GLY A 97 1.49 -5.33 -0.40
CA GLY A 97 2.46 -5.72 0.64
C GLY A 97 1.85 -6.64 1.69
N ARG A 98 2.39 -6.63 2.91
CA ARG A 98 1.81 -7.43 4.00
C ARG A 98 0.33 -7.09 4.19
N PRO A 99 -0.59 -8.08 4.20
CA PRO A 99 -2.02 -7.84 4.36
C PRO A 99 -2.36 -7.06 5.63
N ILE A 100 -3.36 -6.18 5.54
CA ILE A 100 -3.80 -5.34 6.66
C ILE A 100 -4.93 -6.05 7.40
N LYS A 101 -4.66 -6.59 8.59
CA LYS A 101 -5.70 -7.19 9.46
C LYS A 101 -6.58 -6.11 10.06
N ALA A 102 -7.89 -6.20 9.88
CA ALA A 102 -8.86 -5.27 10.40
C ALA A 102 -8.87 -5.28 11.93
N MET A 103 -8.90 -4.09 12.53
CA MET A 103 -8.96 -3.91 13.99
C MET A 103 -10.39 -3.61 14.43
N ALA A 104 -10.90 -4.31 15.46
CA ALA A 104 -12.29 -4.17 15.92
C ALA A 104 -12.65 -2.73 16.31
N TYR A 105 -11.81 -2.08 17.12
CA TYR A 105 -12.02 -0.74 17.67
C TYR A 105 -12.14 0.36 16.60
N HIS A 106 -11.69 0.08 15.38
CA HIS A 106 -11.75 1.00 14.25
C HIS A 106 -12.93 0.76 13.30
N LYS A 107 -13.70 -0.32 13.47
CA LYS A 107 -14.80 -0.69 12.57
C LYS A 107 -15.80 0.44 12.36
N GLY A 108 -16.21 1.11 13.45
CA GLY A 108 -17.12 2.25 13.38
C GLY A 108 -16.64 3.34 12.43
N GLY A 109 -15.41 3.83 12.64
CA GLY A 109 -14.80 4.85 11.78
C GLY A 109 -14.59 4.40 10.33
N ARG A 110 -14.26 3.12 10.09
CA ARG A 110 -14.19 2.55 8.72
C ARG A 110 -15.51 2.59 7.99
N THR A 111 -16.63 2.42 8.67
CA THR A 111 -17.96 2.35 8.05
C THR A 111 -18.66 3.71 7.99
N SER A 112 -18.33 4.63 8.89
CA SER A 112 -18.98 5.93 8.99
C SER A 112 -18.85 6.78 7.73
N HIS A 113 -19.83 7.67 7.56
CA HIS A 113 -19.71 8.78 6.62
C HIS A 113 -18.68 9.78 7.15
N ILE A 114 -17.86 10.34 6.25
CA ILE A 114 -16.89 11.38 6.59
C ILE A 114 -17.13 12.52 5.60
N PRO A 115 -17.39 13.75 6.06
CA PRO A 115 -17.57 14.88 5.17
C PRO A 115 -16.26 15.21 4.47
N LEU A 116 -16.33 15.76 3.25
CA LEU A 116 -15.13 16.06 2.45
C LEU A 116 -14.14 17.00 3.16
N THR A 117 -14.64 17.84 4.07
CA THR A 117 -13.81 18.73 4.90
C THR A 117 -12.86 17.95 5.81
N GLU A 118 -13.31 16.84 6.36
CA GLU A 118 -12.58 16.00 7.32
C GLU A 118 -11.86 14.81 6.67
N TYR A 119 -11.98 14.64 5.34
CA TYR A 119 -11.27 13.57 4.64
C TYR A 119 -9.77 13.62 4.93
N PRO A 120 -9.15 12.52 5.37
CA PRO A 120 -7.72 12.47 5.59
C PRO A 120 -6.97 12.74 4.28
N ARG A 121 -5.99 13.65 4.33
CA ARG A 121 -5.19 14.08 3.18
C ARG A 121 -3.73 13.79 3.44
N LEU A 122 -3.17 12.89 2.65
CA LEU A 122 -1.78 12.46 2.73
C LEU A 122 -1.01 12.92 1.49
N THR A 123 0.30 12.93 1.61
CA THR A 123 1.26 13.20 0.56
C THR A 123 2.07 11.94 0.28
N TYR A 124 2.80 11.94 -0.84
CA TYR A 124 3.70 10.83 -1.16
C TYR A 124 4.91 10.69 -0.24
N GLY A 125 5.15 11.67 0.64
CA GLY A 125 6.17 11.58 1.70
C GLY A 125 5.69 10.83 2.94
N ASP A 126 4.39 10.55 3.05
CA ASP A 126 3.83 9.82 4.19
C ASP A 126 4.28 8.35 4.20
N THR A 127 4.40 7.80 5.41
CA THR A 127 4.81 6.41 5.62
C THR A 127 3.69 5.43 5.33
N ARG A 128 4.06 4.18 5.02
CA ARG A 128 3.12 3.07 4.87
C ARG A 128 2.21 2.93 6.09
N ASP A 129 2.78 3.01 7.28
CA ASP A 129 2.05 2.85 8.54
C ASP A 129 1.02 3.96 8.75
N ASN A 130 1.33 5.20 8.38
CA ASN A 130 0.34 6.29 8.43
C ASN A 130 -0.82 6.03 7.46
N MET A 131 -0.54 5.54 6.24
CA MET A 131 -1.59 5.18 5.27
C MET A 131 -2.46 4.03 5.79
N MET A 132 -1.85 2.98 6.34
CA MET A 132 -2.56 1.87 6.95
C MET A 132 -3.43 2.32 8.11
N LEU A 133 -2.91 3.19 8.99
CA LEU A 133 -3.66 3.76 10.09
C LEU A 133 -4.87 4.55 9.59
N LYS A 134 -4.75 5.33 8.50
CA LYS A 134 -5.91 6.02 7.93
C LYS A 134 -6.93 5.08 7.29
N LEU A 135 -6.51 3.96 6.70
CA LEU A 135 -7.43 2.92 6.24
C LEU A 135 -8.12 2.21 7.39
N GLN A 136 -7.40 1.95 8.48
CA GLN A 136 -7.98 1.41 9.69
C GLN A 136 -8.98 2.39 10.29
N GLN A 137 -8.60 3.64 10.53
CA GLN A 137 -9.47 4.61 11.22
C GLN A 137 -10.69 5.01 10.41
N ASN A 138 -10.50 5.23 9.10
CA ASN A 138 -11.48 5.93 8.27
C ASN A 138 -11.96 5.09 7.08
N GLY A 139 -11.30 3.97 6.78
CA GLY A 139 -11.54 3.18 5.57
C GLY A 139 -11.14 3.88 4.28
N ARG A 140 -10.58 5.10 4.35
CA ARG A 140 -10.34 5.96 3.18
C ARG A 140 -9.39 7.11 3.47
N PHE A 141 -8.66 7.56 2.44
CA PHE A 141 -7.90 8.80 2.44
C PHE A 141 -7.69 9.33 1.00
N ARG A 142 -7.26 10.60 0.88
CA ARG A 142 -6.78 11.20 -0.36
C ARG A 142 -5.26 11.25 -0.33
N ILE A 143 -4.62 10.99 -1.46
CA ILE A 143 -3.18 11.14 -1.59
C ILE A 143 -2.80 12.00 -2.79
N TYR A 144 -1.83 12.88 -2.57
CA TYR A 144 -1.44 13.90 -3.53
C TYR A 144 0.05 13.79 -3.89
N ARG A 145 0.33 13.75 -5.20
CA ARG A 145 1.68 13.67 -5.78
C ARG A 145 1.94 14.85 -6.68
N LYS A 146 3.21 15.26 -6.76
CA LYS A 146 3.70 16.12 -7.84
C LYS A 146 4.88 15.42 -8.53
N ILE A 147 4.75 15.15 -9.82
CA ILE A 147 5.83 14.60 -10.68
C ILE A 147 6.01 15.58 -11.84
N ASP A 148 7.22 16.04 -12.12
CA ASP A 148 7.55 16.87 -13.29
C ASP A 148 6.56 18.03 -13.50
N ARG A 149 6.27 18.74 -12.40
CA ARG A 149 5.30 19.85 -12.32
C ARG A 149 3.82 19.47 -12.52
N LYS A 150 3.50 18.24 -12.95
CA LYS A 150 2.13 17.70 -13.00
C LYS A 150 1.67 17.27 -11.61
N LYS A 151 0.40 17.55 -11.30
CA LYS A 151 -0.25 17.23 -10.02
C LYS A 151 -1.15 16.03 -10.20
N TYR A 152 -0.91 14.98 -9.42
CA TYR A 152 -1.70 13.78 -9.37
C TYR A 152 -2.39 13.67 -8.01
N ALA A 153 -3.58 13.11 -8.02
CA ALA A 153 -4.43 13.05 -6.85
C ALA A 153 -5.25 11.77 -6.96
N TYR A 154 -5.20 10.96 -5.91
CA TYR A 154 -5.85 9.65 -5.87
C TYR A 154 -6.70 9.53 -4.61
N LYS A 155 -7.71 8.67 -4.71
CA LYS A 155 -8.50 8.21 -3.58
C LYS A 155 -8.13 6.77 -3.29
N VAL A 156 -7.80 6.52 -2.04
CA VAL A 156 -7.50 5.18 -1.53
C VAL A 156 -8.62 4.82 -0.59
N LYS A 157 -9.22 3.65 -0.79
CA LYS A 157 -10.41 3.22 -0.05
C LYS A 157 -10.35 1.71 0.22
N VAL A 158 -10.95 1.30 1.32
CA VAL A 158 -11.22 -0.10 1.63
C VAL A 158 -12.49 -0.53 0.88
N LYS A 159 -12.46 -1.70 0.22
CA LYS A 159 -13.62 -2.31 -0.46
C LYS A 159 -14.60 -2.94 0.53
N ASN A 160 -14.08 -3.57 1.58
CA ASN A 160 -14.80 -4.25 2.64
C ASN A 160 -14.69 -3.49 3.99
N PRO A 161 -15.22 -2.26 4.13
CA PRO A 161 -15.05 -1.45 5.35
C PRO A 161 -15.64 -2.10 6.61
N GLY A 162 -16.62 -3.00 6.43
CA GLY A 162 -17.27 -3.76 7.50
C GLY A 162 -16.49 -4.97 8.01
N ALA A 163 -15.26 -5.20 7.52
CA ALA A 163 -14.43 -6.32 7.92
C ALA A 163 -14.32 -6.45 9.45
N ASN A 164 -14.52 -7.67 9.94
CA ASN A 164 -14.43 -8.05 11.34
C ASN A 164 -12.97 -8.15 11.80
N GLU A 165 -12.76 -8.28 13.10
CA GLU A 165 -11.41 -8.42 13.65
C GLU A 165 -10.65 -9.60 13.02
N GLY A 166 -9.42 -9.34 12.59
CA GLY A 166 -8.55 -10.34 11.96
C GLY A 166 -8.78 -10.56 10.47
N GLU A 167 -9.92 -10.15 9.90
CA GLU A 167 -10.17 -10.21 8.46
C GLU A 167 -9.26 -9.22 7.70
N TYR A 168 -8.86 -9.55 6.47
CA TYR A 168 -8.02 -8.67 5.66
C TYR A 168 -8.81 -7.53 5.03
N LEU A 169 -8.29 -6.31 5.15
CA LEU A 169 -8.80 -5.16 4.43
C LEU A 169 -8.37 -5.22 2.97
N GLU A 170 -9.33 -5.16 2.07
CA GLU A 170 -9.08 -5.04 0.63
C GLU A 170 -8.98 -3.57 0.24
N VAL A 171 -7.84 -3.14 -0.28
CA VAL A 171 -7.60 -1.74 -0.65
C VAL A 171 -7.74 -1.56 -2.15
N TYR A 172 -8.32 -0.44 -2.57
CA TYR A 172 -8.29 0.00 -3.96
C TYR A 172 -7.91 1.47 -4.09
N VAL A 173 -7.33 1.80 -5.24
CA VAL A 173 -6.90 3.15 -5.59
C VAL A 173 -7.56 3.57 -6.88
N LYS A 174 -8.05 4.80 -6.93
CA LYS A 174 -8.56 5.42 -8.17
C LYS A 174 -8.08 6.86 -8.28
N PRO A 175 -7.86 7.39 -9.50
CA PRO A 175 -7.65 8.82 -9.66
C PRO A 175 -8.88 9.59 -9.17
N LEU A 176 -8.63 10.75 -8.55
CA LEU A 176 -9.66 11.74 -8.26
C LEU A 176 -10.24 12.28 -9.57
N SER A 177 -11.57 12.26 -9.70
CA SER A 177 -12.26 12.80 -10.87
C SER A 177 -12.10 14.32 -10.98
N ARG A 178 -12.38 14.90 -12.16
CA ARG A 178 -12.35 16.37 -12.35
C ARG A 178 -13.28 17.09 -11.38
N LEU A 179 -14.47 16.53 -11.15
CA LEU A 179 -15.46 17.08 -10.22
C LEU A 179 -14.95 17.06 -8.78
N GLU A 180 -14.42 15.92 -8.31
CA GLU A 180 -13.87 15.81 -6.95
C GLU A 180 -12.71 16.81 -6.74
N ARG A 181 -11.83 16.97 -7.74
CA ARG A 181 -10.73 17.95 -7.68
C ARG A 181 -11.24 19.39 -7.59
N ASN A 182 -12.29 19.73 -8.33
CA ASN A 182 -12.86 21.08 -8.32
C ASN A 182 -13.55 21.38 -6.98
N GLN A 183 -14.31 20.42 -6.44
CA GLN A 183 -14.91 20.54 -5.12
C GLN A 183 -13.86 20.79 -4.03
N GLU A 184 -12.77 20.02 -4.04
CA GLU A 184 -11.67 20.25 -3.10
C GLU A 184 -11.00 21.61 -3.30
N ARG A 185 -10.82 22.08 -4.54
CA ARG A 185 -10.29 23.43 -4.80
C ARG A 185 -11.19 24.52 -4.23
N LEU A 186 -12.50 24.42 -4.42
CA LEU A 186 -13.46 25.38 -3.88
C LEU A 186 -13.42 25.41 -2.35
N LEU A 187 -13.41 24.25 -1.70
CA LEU A 187 -13.28 24.14 -0.25
C LEU A 187 -11.94 24.72 0.24
N ALA A 188 -10.85 24.53 -0.50
CA ALA A 188 -9.54 25.08 -0.15
C ALA A 188 -9.51 26.62 -0.28
N LEU A 189 -10.13 27.17 -1.34
CA LEU A 189 -10.27 28.62 -1.52
C LEU A 189 -11.11 29.24 -0.39
N ALA A 190 -12.18 28.58 0.01
CA ALA A 190 -12.99 28.97 1.17
C ALA A 190 -12.28 28.74 2.52
N GLY A 191 -11.05 28.21 2.53
CA GLY A 191 -10.29 27.95 3.75
C GLY A 191 -10.79 26.80 4.61
N LYS A 192 -11.73 25.99 4.10
CA LYS A 192 -12.33 24.86 4.83
C LYS A 192 -11.45 23.60 4.83
N ILE A 193 -10.52 23.51 3.89
CA ILE A 193 -9.53 22.41 3.81
C ILE A 193 -8.16 22.93 3.41
N GLU A 194 -7.14 22.16 3.73
CA GLU A 194 -5.79 22.40 3.22
C GLU A 194 -5.43 21.37 2.15
N LEU A 195 -4.98 21.87 1.00
CA LEU A 195 -4.45 21.03 -0.07
C LEU A 195 -2.92 21.10 -0.07
N PRO A 196 -2.21 19.95 -0.12
CA PRO A 196 -0.74 19.93 -0.04
C PRO A 196 -0.01 20.77 -1.09
N TRP A 197 -0.65 21.11 -2.22
CA TRP A 197 -0.07 21.97 -3.26
C TRP A 197 -0.56 23.42 -3.24
N VAL A 198 -1.54 23.78 -2.40
CA VAL A 198 -2.06 25.16 -2.26
C VAL A 198 -1.35 25.90 -1.14
N ALA A 199 -0.72 25.20 -0.19
CA ALA A 199 0.00 25.78 0.93
C ALA A 199 1.07 26.84 0.54
N LYS A 200 1.53 26.86 -0.71
CA LYS A 200 2.47 27.89 -1.22
C LYS A 200 1.83 29.23 -1.61
N LEU A 201 0.51 29.34 -1.73
CA LEU A 201 -0.15 30.62 -2.11
C LEU A 201 -0.47 31.53 -0.91
N ARG A 202 -0.59 30.98 0.30
CA ARG A 202 -0.87 31.80 1.51
C ARG A 202 0.38 32.44 2.12
N ALA A 203 1.58 32.00 1.72
CA ALA A 203 2.84 32.56 2.20
C ALA A 203 3.31 33.81 1.43
N SER A 204 2.69 34.14 0.30
CA SER A 204 3.07 35.30 -0.55
C SER A 204 2.12 36.49 -0.47
N HIS A 205 1.08 36.44 0.38
CA HIS A 205 0.13 37.55 0.61
C HIS A 205 0.20 38.10 2.05
N ARG A 206 1.25 37.76 2.80
CA ARG A 206 1.54 38.28 4.15
C ARG A 206 2.92 38.95 4.26
N ARG A 207 3.40 39.55 3.17
CA ARG A 207 4.54 40.46 3.19
C ARG A 207 4.13 41.76 2.55
#